data_AF-A0A0C3S3L3-F1
#
_entry.id   AF-A0A0C3S3L3-F1
#
_cell.length_a   1.000
_cell.length_b   1.000
_cell.length_c   1.000
_cell.angle_alpha   90.00
_cell.angle_beta   90.00
_cell.angle_gamma   90.00
#
_symmetry.space_group_name_H-M   'P 1'
#
loop_
_entity.id
_entity.type
_entity.pdbx_description
1 polymer ?
#
loop_
_entity_poly.entity_id
_entity_poly.type
_entity_poly.pdbx_seq_one_letter_code
_entity_poly.pdbx_strand_id
1 'polypeptide(L)' 'DIIHQRWAFITPDMEEDILRDIGVQGFKFTQHVGEAVLIPAGAPHQVSNQSSCIKVATDFCSPAGLDATFQVSQIWRDQ' A
#
# COMPACT_ATOMS: atom_id res chain seq x y z
N ASP A 1 -12.09 2.34 10.01
CA ASP A 1 -11.98 1.99 8.59
C ASP A 1 -10.98 0.85 8.42
N ILE A 2 -11.29 -0.11 7.54
CA ILE A 2 -10.56 -1.37 7.31
C ILE A 2 -9.11 -1.15 6.87
N ILE A 3 -8.84 -0.07 6.13
CA ILE A 3 -7.49 0.29 5.65
C ILE A 3 -6.65 0.78 6.84
N HIS A 4 -7.21 1.70 7.64
CA HIS A 4 -6.55 2.28 8.80
C HIS A 4 -6.27 1.25 9.91
N GLN A 5 -7.16 0.27 10.07
CA GLN A 5 -7.06 -0.78 11.09
C GLN A 5 -6.11 -1.93 10.71
N ARG A 6 -5.68 -2.01 9.45
CA ARG A 6 -4.72 -3.02 8.95
C ARG A 6 -5.11 -4.48 9.26
N TRP A 7 -6.42 -4.74 9.35
CA TRP A 7 -6.99 -6.01 9.82
C TRP A 7 -7.14 -7.07 8.72
N ALA A 8 -7.02 -6.68 7.45
CA ALA A 8 -7.31 -7.54 6.30
C ALA A 8 -6.05 -7.76 5.44
N PHE A 9 -5.92 -9.00 4.95
CA PHE A 9 -5.02 -9.34 3.86
C PHE A 9 -5.89 -9.83 2.70
N ILE A 10 -5.79 -9.15 1.55
CA ILE A 10 -6.58 -9.46 0.36
C ILE A 10 -6.07 -10.78 -0.24
N THR A 11 -6.95 -11.77 -0.31
CA THR A 11 -6.69 -13.08 -0.94
C THR A 11 -6.97 -13.04 -2.44
N PRO A 12 -6.54 -14.04 -3.22
CA PRO A 12 -6.86 -14.12 -4.65
C PRO A 12 -8.36 -14.01 -4.95
N ASP A 13 -9.20 -14.75 -4.22
CA ASP A 13 -10.67 -14.71 -4.39
C ASP A 13 -11.22 -13.29 -4.13
N MET A 14 -10.71 -12.62 -3.09
CA MET A 14 -11.10 -11.23 -2.80
C MET A 14 -10.67 -10.27 -3.91
N GLU A 15 -9.52 -10.48 -4.55
CA GLU A 15 -9.10 -9.64 -5.68
C GLU A 15 -9.99 -9.84 -6.90
N GLU A 16 -10.43 -11.08 -7.17
CA GLU A 16 -11.40 -11.36 -8.23
C GLU A 16 -12.74 -10.64 -7.95
N ASP A 17 -13.21 -10.69 -6.70
CA ASP A 17 -14.40 -9.98 -6.26
C ASP A 17 -14.22 -8.45 -6.39
N ILE A 18 -13.10 -7.89 -5.92
CA ILE A 18 -12.80 -6.46 -6.01
C ILE A 18 -12.74 -5.99 -7.47
N LEU A 19 -12.08 -6.75 -8.35
CA LEU A 19 -12.01 -6.43 -9.76
C LEU A 19 -13.39 -6.48 -10.42
N ARG A 20 -14.18 -7.51 -10.12
CA ARG A 20 -15.53 -7.68 -10.68
C ARG A 20 -16.51 -6.63 -10.19
N ASP A 21 -16.51 -6.34 -8.89
CA ASP A 21 -17.58 -5.57 -8.25
C ASP A 21 -17.29 -4.06 -8.25
N ILE A 22 -16.01 -3.65 -8.18
CA ILE A 22 -15.62 -2.23 -8.15
C ILE A 22 -14.56 -1.83 -9.18
N GLY A 23 -14.09 -2.75 -10.02
CA GLY A 23 -13.15 -2.44 -11.10
C GLY A 23 -11.74 -2.06 -10.65
N VAL A 24 -11.40 -2.28 -9.38
CA VAL A 24 -10.08 -1.94 -8.83
C VAL A 24 -9.14 -3.13 -9.03
N GLN A 25 -7.94 -2.85 -9.53
CA GLN A 25 -6.89 -3.85 -9.68
C GLN A 25 -5.62 -3.39 -8.96
N GLY A 26 -5.06 -4.29 -8.14
CA GLY A 26 -3.76 -4.07 -7.50
C GLY A 26 -2.58 -4.45 -8.40
N PHE A 27 -1.39 -3.93 -8.05
CA PHE A 27 -0.14 -4.37 -8.65
C PHE A 27 0.52 -5.44 -7.78
N LYS A 28 0.90 -6.56 -8.41
CA LYS A 28 1.65 -7.64 -7.76
C LYS A 28 3.05 -7.75 -8.34
N PHE A 29 4.04 -7.85 -7.46
CA PHE A 29 5.43 -8.08 -7.84
C PHE A 29 6.17 -8.76 -6.69
N THR A 30 7.29 -9.40 -7.02
CA THR A 30 8.21 -9.99 -6.04
C THR A 30 9.37 -9.04 -5.84
N GLN A 31 9.62 -8.65 -4.59
CA GLN A 31 10.80 -7.87 -4.21
C GLN A 31 11.97 -8.82 -3.94
N HIS A 32 13.07 -8.63 -4.65
CA HIS A 32 14.33 -9.34 -4.46
C HIS A 32 15.31 -8.55 -3.57
N VAL A 33 16.37 -9.23 -3.11
CA VAL A 33 17.42 -8.61 -2.30
C VAL A 33 18.09 -7.46 -3.05
N GLY A 34 18.15 -6.29 -2.42
CA GLY A 34 18.74 -5.08 -3.00
C GLY A 34 17.77 -4.20 -3.79
N GLU A 35 16.53 -4.65 -4.04
CA GLU A 35 15.52 -3.84 -4.71
C GLU A 35 14.86 -2.84 -3.75
N ALA A 36 14.69 -1.61 -4.23
CA ALA A 36 13.91 -0.58 -3.55
C ALA A 36 12.49 -0.53 -4.13
N VAL A 37 11.49 -0.45 -3.26
CA VAL A 37 10.08 -0.30 -3.63
C VAL A 37 9.64 1.10 -3.21
N LEU A 38 9.24 1.92 -4.18
CA LEU A 38 8.69 3.26 -3.93
C LEU A 38 7.17 3.17 -3.85
N ILE A 39 6.61 3.59 -2.71
CA ILE A 39 5.18 3.57 -2.44
C ILE A 39 4.69 5.02 -2.32
N PRO A 40 3.77 5.48 -3.20
CA PRO A 40 3.22 6.83 -3.11
C PRO A 40 2.42 7.05 -1.82
N ALA A 41 2.37 8.31 -1.35
CA ALA A 41 1.50 8.70 -0.24
C ALA A 41 0.04 8.34 -0.54
N GLY A 42 -0.61 7.65 0.41
CA GLY A 42 -2.00 7.23 0.30
C GLY A 42 -2.24 5.93 -0.47
N ALA A 43 -1.22 5.31 -1.07
CA ALA A 43 -1.37 4.03 -1.76
C ALA A 43 -1.47 2.85 -0.76
N PRO A 44 -2.62 2.15 -0.66
CA PRO A 44 -2.74 0.96 0.18
C PRO A 44 -1.85 -0.16 -0.37
N HIS A 45 -1.18 -0.90 0.52
CA HIS A 45 -0.31 -2.00 0.14
C HIS A 45 -0.29 -3.09 1.21
N GLN A 46 -0.02 -4.32 0.79
CA GLN A 46 0.15 -5.48 1.65
C GLN A 46 1.41 -6.26 1.26
N VAL A 47 2.03 -6.93 2.23
CA VAL A 47 3.30 -7.63 2.03
C VAL A 47 3.18 -9.04 2.59
N SER A 48 3.54 -10.04 1.79
CA SER A 48 3.68 -11.43 2.22
C SER A 48 5.12 -11.90 1.99
N ASN A 49 5.76 -12.35 3.07
CA ASN A 49 7.14 -12.83 3.02
C ASN A 49 7.18 -14.25 2.45
N GLN A 50 7.88 -14.43 1.32
CA GLN A 50 8.12 -15.75 0.71
C GLN A 50 9.26 -16.53 1.40
N SER A 51 10.06 -15.85 2.23
CA SER A 51 11.16 -16.39 3.03
C SER A 51 11.39 -15.51 4.26
N SER A 52 12.39 -15.82 5.10
CA SER A 52 12.85 -14.88 6.12
C SER A 52 13.35 -13.59 5.45
N CYS A 53 12.85 -12.42 5.88
CA CYS A 53 13.17 -11.12 5.27
C CYS A 53 13.36 -10.04 6.33
N ILE A 54 14.36 -9.17 6.13
CA ILE A 54 14.53 -7.90 6.83
C ILE A 54 14.32 -6.78 5.80
N LYS A 55 13.54 -5.75 6.17
CA LYS A 55 13.25 -4.60 5.32
C LYS A 55 13.54 -3.32 6.10
N VAL A 56 14.12 -2.33 5.42
CA VAL A 56 14.32 -0.98 5.97
C VAL A 56 13.52 -0.03 5.08
N ALA A 57 12.76 0.88 5.71
CA ALA A 57 11.97 1.88 5.02
C ALA A 57 12.34 3.27 5.52
N THR A 58 12.23 4.26 4.65
CA THR A 58 12.38 5.67 4.98
C THR A 58 11.30 6.47 4.27
N ASP A 59 10.65 7.36 5.03
CA ASP A 59 9.61 8.23 4.50
C ASP A 59 10.24 9.50 3.91
N PHE A 60 9.67 9.99 2.81
CA PHE A 60 10.08 11.24 2.20
C PHE A 60 8.90 11.93 1.51
N CYS A 61 8.98 13.25 1.35
CA CYS A 61 8.02 14.02 0.57
C CYS A 61 8.63 14.37 -0.78
N SER A 62 8.10 13.82 -1.87
CA SER A 62 8.48 14.24 -3.23
C SER A 62 7.62 15.42 -3.67
N PRO A 63 8.15 16.36 -4.49
CA PRO A 63 7.34 17.44 -5.06
C PRO A 63 6.09 16.95 -5.80
N ALA A 64 6.20 15.83 -6.52
CA ALA A 64 5.09 15.24 -7.27
C ALA A 64 3.99 14.64 -6.38
N GLY A 65 4.31 14.31 -5.12
CA GLY A 65 3.37 13.69 -4.17
C GLY A 65 2.84 14.64 -3.09
N LEU A 66 3.22 15.93 -3.10
CA LEU A 66 2.89 16.85 -2.00
C LEU A 66 1.40 16.97 -1.71
N ASP A 67 0.57 17.07 -2.75
CA ASP A 67 -0.89 17.19 -2.59
C ASP A 67 -1.49 15.94 -1.94
N ALA A 68 -1.09 14.74 -2.41
CA ALA A 68 -1.52 13.48 -1.82
C ALA A 68 -1.04 13.33 -0.37
N THR A 69 0.22 13.70 -0.08
CA THR A 69 0.75 13.71 1.28
C THR A 69 -0.05 14.64 2.20
N PHE A 70 -0.42 15.83 1.72
CA PHE A 70 -1.21 16.77 2.49
C PHE A 70 -2.62 16.23 2.77
N GLN A 71 -3.30 15.70 1.75
CA GLN A 71 -4.63 15.11 1.89
C GLN A 71 -4.65 13.97 2.91
N VAL A 72 -3.72 13.01 2.77
CA VAL A 72 -3.60 11.89 3.71
C VAL A 72 -3.35 12.42 5.12
N SER A 73 -2.47 13.42 5.27
CA SER A 73 -2.19 14.03 6.58
C SER A 73 -3.42 14.69 7.22
N GLN A 74 -4.34 15.26 6.44
CA GLN A 74 -5.60 15.80 6.98
C GLN A 74 -6.54 14.69 7.42
N ILE A 75 -6.71 13.65 6.59
CA ILE A 75 -7.55 12.48 6.93
C ILE A 75 -7.14 11.87 8.28
N TRP A 76 -5.83 11.78 8.55
CA TRP A 76 -5.33 11.29 9.83
C TRP A 76 -5.55 12.24 11.01
N ARG A 77 -5.60 13.56 10.77
CA ARG A 77 -5.87 14.55 11.82
C ARG A 77 -7.35 14.59 12.23
N ASP A 78 -8.22 14.29 11.29
CA ASP A 78 -9.68 14.36 11.47
C ASP A 78 -10.30 13.02 11.96
N GLN A 79 -9.46 12.02 12.27
CA GLN A 79 -9.83 10.73 12.88
C GLN A 79 -9.65 10.73 14.39
#